data_AF-A0AB94IAU7-F1
#
_entry.id   AF-A0AB94IAU7-F1
#
_cell.length_a   1.000
_cell.length_b   1.000
_cell.length_c   1.000
_cell.angle_alpha   90.00
_cell.angle_beta   90.00
_cell.angle_gamma   90.00
#
_symmetry.space_group_name_H-M   'P 1'
#
loop_
_entity.id
_entity.type
_entity.pdbx_description
1 polymer ?
#
loop_
_entity_poly.entity_id
_entity_poly.type
_entity_poly.pdbx_seq_one_letter_code
_entity_poly.pdbx_strand_id
1 'polypeptide(L)'
;MSLIYWQQQDDVLYLKGVLDRSTLNQIWQQDSTLFDTIANIDVTELTRVDSAGLALLVNYCLNFNLQLIGINAQLRTLIQLYNLEKVIT
;
A
#
# COMPACT_ATOMS: atom_id res chain seq x y z
N MET A 1 14.35 -13.16 4.45
CA MET A 1 13.67 -12.82 3.19
C MET A 1 12.32 -12.25 3.54
N SER A 2 12.01 -11.05 3.07
CA SER A 2 10.66 -10.47 3.19
C SER A 2 9.77 -11.11 2.11
N LEU A 3 8.50 -11.35 2.45
CA LEU A 3 7.51 -11.88 1.52
C LEU A 3 6.30 -10.94 1.54
N ILE A 4 5.75 -10.71 0.36
CA ILE A 4 4.49 -10.01 0.20
C ILE A 4 3.55 -10.83 -0.67
N TYR A 5 2.30 -10.86 -0.26
CA TYR A 5 1.20 -11.42 -1.02
C TYR A 5 0.23 -10.30 -1.30
N TRP A 6 -0.35 -10.34 -2.49
CA TRP A 6 -1.39 -9.41 -2.89
C TRP A 6 -2.50 -10.17 -3.59
N GLN A 7 -3.72 -9.66 -3.47
CA GLN A 7 -4.88 -10.20 -4.15
C GLN A 7 -5.84 -9.05 -4.43
N GLN A 8 -6.28 -8.94 -5.67
CA GLN A 8 -7.43 -8.11 -6.00
C GLN A 8 -8.71 -8.92 -5.76
N GLN A 9 -9.66 -8.35 -5.03
CA GLN A 9 -11.02 -8.85 -4.95
C GLN A 9 -11.97 -7.67 -5.02
N ASP A 10 -12.90 -7.72 -5.97
CA ASP A 10 -13.83 -6.63 -6.28
C ASP A 10 -13.08 -5.31 -6.52
N ASP A 11 -13.41 -4.25 -5.78
CA ASP A 11 -12.80 -2.92 -5.84
C ASP A 11 -11.66 -2.72 -4.83
N VAL A 12 -11.15 -3.80 -4.22
CA VAL A 12 -10.14 -3.75 -3.16
C VAL A 12 -8.89 -4.54 -3.52
N LEU A 13 -7.73 -3.90 -3.36
CA LEU A 13 -6.43 -4.56 -3.39
C LEU A 13 -5.98 -4.91 -1.96
N TYR A 14 -5.94 -6.19 -1.65
CA TYR A 14 -5.46 -6.69 -0.35
C TYR A 14 -3.95 -6.90 -0.38
N LEU A 15 -3.24 -6.34 0.60
CA LEU A 15 -1.81 -6.53 0.79
C LEU A 15 -1.52 -7.23 2.12
N LYS A 16 -0.69 -8.28 2.06
CA LYS A 16 -0.35 -9.12 3.22
C LYS A 16 1.15 -9.37 3.31
N GLY A 17 1.69 -9.29 4.53
CA GLY A 17 3.10 -9.57 4.81
C GLY A 17 3.94 -8.30 4.94
N VAL A 18 5.11 -8.26 4.31
CA VAL A 18 6.09 -7.17 4.49
C VAL A 18 6.20 -6.34 3.22
N LEU A 19 5.87 -5.05 3.31
CA LEU A 19 6.04 -4.09 2.23
C LEU A 19 7.30 -3.25 2.49
N ASP A 20 8.41 -3.66 1.87
CA ASP A 20 9.70 -2.98 1.98
C ASP A 20 10.41 -2.93 0.63
N ARG A 21 11.56 -2.26 0.58
CA ARG A 21 12.34 -2.11 -0.66
C ARG A 21 12.60 -3.44 -1.39
N SER A 22 12.73 -4.56 -0.68
CA SER A 22 13.01 -5.87 -1.30
C SER A 22 11.77 -6.51 -1.93
N THR A 23 10.58 -6.18 -1.45
CA THR A 23 9.30 -6.73 -1.95
C THR A 23 8.61 -5.85 -2.98
N LEU A 24 9.07 -4.60 -3.18
CA LEU A 24 8.49 -3.66 -4.16
C LEU A 24 8.36 -4.24 -5.57
N ASN A 25 9.37 -4.96 -6.06
CA ASN A 25 9.35 -5.53 -7.42
C ASN A 25 8.20 -6.54 -7.64
N GLN A 26 7.73 -7.20 -6.57
CA GLN A 26 6.61 -8.15 -6.66
C GLN A 26 5.26 -7.44 -6.79
N ILE A 27 5.17 -6.19 -6.31
CA ILE A 27 3.96 -5.35 -6.35
C ILE A 27 3.97 -4.38 -7.54
N TRP A 28 5.13 -3.86 -7.94
CA TRP A 28 5.24 -2.84 -8.98
C TRP A 28 5.00 -3.40 -10.39
N GLN A 29 5.31 -4.68 -10.61
CA GLN A 29 5.16 -5.32 -11.92
C GLN A 29 3.70 -5.60 -12.33
N GLN A 30 2.72 -5.13 -11.57
CA GLN A 30 1.31 -5.29 -11.91
C GLN A 30 0.92 -4.34 -13.05
N ASP A 31 0.10 -4.83 -13.97
CA ASP A 31 -0.43 -4.03 -15.07
C ASP A 31 -1.22 -2.84 -14.53
N SER A 32 -1.01 -1.67 -15.14
CA SER A 32 -1.68 -0.43 -14.73
C SER A 32 -3.21 -0.52 -14.77
N THR A 33 -3.75 -1.46 -15.56
CA THR A 33 -5.20 -1.71 -15.69
C THR A 33 -5.84 -2.25 -14.41
N LEU A 34 -5.07 -2.84 -13.49
CA LEU A 34 -5.58 -3.25 -12.17
C LEU A 34 -6.10 -2.04 -11.40
N PHE A 35 -5.39 -0.91 -11.47
CA PHE A 35 -5.73 0.33 -10.77
C PHE A 35 -7.01 0.99 -11.28
N ASP A 36 -7.43 0.70 -12.52
CA ASP A 36 -8.67 1.23 -13.09
C ASP A 36 -9.93 0.57 -12.49
N THR A 37 -9.77 -0.57 -11.80
CA THR A 37 -10.88 -1.38 -11.28
C THR A 37 -10.99 -1.38 -9.76
N ILE A 38 -10.04 -0.73 -9.07
CA ILE A 38 -10.02 -0.68 -7.61
C ILE A 38 -10.21 0.75 -7.09
N ALA A 39 -10.80 0.87 -5.92
CA ALA A 39 -10.95 2.13 -5.19
C ALA A 39 -10.15 2.14 -3.88
N ASN A 40 -9.88 0.95 -3.31
CA ASN A 40 -9.30 0.81 -1.98
C ASN A 40 -8.09 -0.12 -1.97
N ILE A 41 -7.14 0.14 -1.07
CA ILE A 41 -6.04 -0.75 -0.74
C ILE A 41 -6.16 -1.13 0.73
N ASP A 42 -6.37 -2.42 1.02
CA ASP A 42 -6.40 -2.95 2.37
C ASP A 42 -4.99 -3.34 2.83
N VAL A 43 -4.54 -2.67 3.89
CA VAL A 43 -3.22 -2.88 4.50
C VAL A 43 -3.29 -3.52 5.89
N THR A 44 -4.46 -4.05 6.29
CA THR A 44 -4.68 -4.67 7.61
C THR A 44 -3.72 -5.82 7.88
N GLU A 45 -3.45 -6.65 6.87
CA GLU A 45 -2.57 -7.82 7.01
C GLU A 45 -1.09 -7.52 6.71
N LEU A 46 -0.71 -6.24 6.54
CA LEU A 46 0.70 -5.85 6.50
C LEU A 46 1.30 -5.88 7.91
N THR A 47 2.32 -6.71 8.08
CA THR A 47 3.04 -6.87 9.34
C THR A 47 4.18 -5.87 9.51
N ARG A 48 4.70 -5.33 8.39
CA ARG A 48 5.75 -4.30 8.39
C ARG A 48 5.72 -3.48 7.11
N VAL A 49 5.88 -2.17 7.27
CA VAL A 49 6.09 -1.21 6.18
C VAL A 49 7.32 -0.36 6.47
N ASP A 50 8.19 -0.13 5.49
CA ASP A 50 9.31 0.82 5.58
C ASP A 50 9.03 2.11 4.79
N SER A 51 10.02 3.01 4.70
CA SER A 51 9.88 4.25 3.95
C SER A 51 9.65 4.04 2.45
N ALA A 52 10.23 2.98 1.86
CA ALA A 52 10.07 2.69 0.44
C ALA A 52 8.68 2.09 0.16
N GLY A 53 8.19 1.22 1.06
CA GLY A 53 6.82 0.73 1.04
C GLY A 53 5.80 1.85 1.19
N LEU A 54 6.01 2.78 2.11
CA LEU A 54 5.15 3.95 2.26
C LEU A 54 5.13 4.83 1.01
N ALA A 55 6.29 5.09 0.40
CA ALA A 55 6.36 5.86 -0.84
C ALA A 55 5.55 5.21 -1.97
N LEU A 56 5.55 3.87 -2.06
CA LEU A 56 4.72 3.14 -3.01
C LEU A 56 3.22 3.36 -2.76
N LEU A 57 2.77 3.20 -1.50
CA LEU A 57 1.37 3.40 -1.13
C LEU A 57 0.90 4.83 -1.46
N VAL A 58 1.73 5.83 -1.15
CA VAL A 58 1.45 7.23 -1.48
C VAL A 58 1.35 7.44 -2.98
N ASN A 59 2.27 6.86 -3.75
CA ASN A 59 2.25 6.93 -5.21
C ASN A 59 0.95 6.35 -5.78
N TYR A 60 0.46 5.25 -5.21
CA TYR A 60 -0.80 4.65 -5.64
C TYR A 60 -2.02 5.50 -5.29
N CYS A 61 -2.08 6.01 -4.06
CA CYS A 61 -3.18 6.88 -3.64
C CYS A 61 -3.26 8.15 -4.49
N LEU A 62 -2.11 8.77 -4.79
CA LEU A 62 -2.06 10.02 -5.55
C LEU A 62 -2.34 9.85 -7.04
N ASN A 63 -1.74 8.86 -7.70
CA ASN A 63 -1.87 8.73 -9.15
C ASN A 63 -3.17 8.02 -9.57
N PHE A 64 -3.73 7.19 -8.71
CA PHE A 64 -4.92 6.39 -9.01
C PHE A 64 -6.13 6.75 -8.13
N ASN A 65 -6.02 7.80 -7.30
CA ASN A 65 -7.08 8.28 -6.41
C ASN A 65 -7.64 7.19 -5.49
N LEU A 66 -6.75 6.34 -4.96
CA LEU A 66 -7.09 5.22 -4.09
C LEU A 66 -7.06 5.62 -2.61
N GLN A 67 -7.87 4.93 -1.80
CA GLN A 67 -7.87 5.10 -0.34
C GLN A 67 -7.23 3.92 0.37
N LEU A 68 -6.51 4.21 1.46
CA LEU A 68 -5.95 3.17 2.35
C LEU A 68 -6.97 2.81 3.43
N ILE A 69 -7.23 1.52 3.60
CA ILE A 69 -8.04 0.98 4.70
C ILE A 69 -7.20 0.03 5.55
N GLY A 70 -7.53 -0.12 6.84
CA GLY A 70 -6.81 -1.06 7.71
C GLY A 70 -5.45 -0.57 8.24
N ILE A 71 -5.20 0.74 8.24
CA ILE A 71 -3.92 1.33 8.66
C ILE A 71 -3.61 0.97 10.13
N ASN A 72 -2.59 0.13 10.33
CA ASN A 72 -2.10 -0.26 11.66
C ASN A 72 -1.30 0.86 12.35
N ALA A 73 -0.99 0.69 13.64
CA ALA A 73 -0.30 1.70 14.45
C ALA A 73 1.13 2.04 13.94
N GLN A 74 1.86 1.04 13.42
CA GLN A 74 3.21 1.26 12.89
C GLN A 74 3.15 2.14 11.63
N LEU A 75 2.28 1.80 10.67
CA LEU A 75 2.10 2.56 9.45
C LEU A 75 1.58 3.97 9.76
N ARG A 76 0.62 4.10 10.67
CA ARG A 76 0.13 5.42 11.13
C ARG A 76 1.26 6.29 11.67
N THR A 77 2.18 5.73 12.44
CA THR A 77 3.36 6.46 12.96
C THR A 77 4.24 6.96 11.82
N LEU A 78 4.48 6.14 10.79
CA LEU A 78 5.25 6.58 9.62
C LEU A 78 4.52 7.68 8.85
N ILE A 79 3.22 7.53 8.59
CA ILE A 79 2.40 8.54 7.90
C ILE A 79 2.52 9.90 8.61
N GLN A 80 2.43 9.89 9.95
CA GLN A 80 2.58 11.09 10.77
C GLN A 80 3.99 11.68 10.71
N LEU A 81 5.02 10.83 10.82
CA LEU A 81 6.42 11.27 10.76
C LEU A 81 6.75 11.99 9.45
N TYR A 82 6.14 11.55 8.34
CA TYR A 82 6.30 12.15 7.02
C TYR A 82 5.25 13.22 6.70
N ASN A 83 4.35 13.58 7.62
CA ASN A 83 3.26 14.55 7.44
C ASN A 83 2.33 14.22 6.25
N LEU A 84 2.06 12.94 6.01
CA LEU A 84 1.32 12.46 4.84
C LEU A 84 -0.19 12.32 5.09
N GLU A 85 -0.71 12.58 6.29
CA GLU A 85 -2.14 12.41 6.59
C GLU A 85 -3.04 13.11 5.56
N LYS A 86 -2.73 14.35 5.16
CA LYS A 86 -3.52 15.09 4.17
C LYS A 86 -3.42 14.57 2.72
N VAL A 87 -2.54 13.61 2.47
CA VAL A 87 -2.20 13.10 1.14
C VAL A 87 -2.86 11.75 0.88
N ILE A 88 -3.03 10.93 1.92
CA ILE A 88 -3.42 9.51 1.81
C ILE A 88 -4.55 9.08 2.76
N THR A 89 -5.13 9.99 3.56
CA THR A 89 -6.35 9.74 4.36
C THR A 89 -7.50 10.64 3.96
#